data_AF-A0A8J3JG89-F1
#
_entry.id   AF-A0A8J3JG89-F1
#
_cell.length_a   1.000
_cell.length_b   1.000
_cell.length_c   1.000
_cell.angle_alpha   90.00
_cell.angle_beta   90.00
_cell.angle_gamma   90.00
#
_symmetry.space_group_name_H-M   'P 1'
#
loop_
_entity.id
_entity.type
_entity.pdbx_description
1 polymer ?
#
loop_
_entity_poly.entity_id
_entity_poly.type
_entity_poly.pdbx_seq_one_letter_code
_entity_poly.pdbx_strand_id
1 'polypeptide(L)'
;MVEIDEFWRIVDRARDDAGVATGPFDDAAVAEALVARLMTLSRDEILDFDDLLGEVIARLDTWEVAVACQLITGYISDDAFSSFRAGLVGLGRRTVEQIFADPDSLAGHPVVIDIAEGRCERMALYSEDLLFAASSAFAGISGGDEDAFWEALDARPESAGSGEVLPPDWKPGAGDAERAPERLPRLWALLPPGRWASEPRPAKAVPQADPHEGCPLCGGELSAQSVGSSSRRDDGTILTREFRRCLDCSQVVERTKRGDGWDAWRETDTVELDHLVSVRILLSAGLGS
;
A
#
# COMPACT_ATOMS: atom_id res chain seq x y z
N MET A 1 6.51 -10.57 -21.45
CA MET A 1 5.16 -11.06 -21.14
C MET A 1 5.19 -11.78 -19.81
N VAL A 2 4.84 -11.04 -18.77
CA VAL A 2 4.49 -11.62 -17.47
C VAL A 2 3.14 -12.30 -17.64
N GLU A 3 3.03 -13.55 -17.19
CA GLU A 3 1.78 -14.31 -17.16
C GLU A 3 1.15 -14.23 -15.77
N ILE A 4 -0.14 -14.52 -15.64
CA ILE A 4 -0.87 -14.41 -14.36
C ILE A 4 -0.22 -15.22 -13.21
N ASP A 5 0.36 -16.38 -13.50
CA ASP A 5 1.05 -17.19 -12.48
C ASP A 5 2.35 -16.54 -12.01
N GLU A 6 3.05 -15.85 -12.91
CA GLU A 6 4.29 -15.13 -12.63
C GLU A 6 4.00 -13.83 -11.85
N PHE A 7 2.95 -13.10 -12.23
CA PHE A 7 2.42 -11.97 -11.47
C PHE A 7 2.18 -12.36 -10.00
N TRP A 8 1.43 -13.44 -9.77
CA TRP A 8 1.16 -13.91 -8.41
C TRP A 8 2.43 -14.37 -7.70
N ARG A 9 3.37 -15.00 -8.40
CA ARG A 9 4.66 -15.39 -7.83
C ARG A 9 5.48 -14.18 -7.38
N ILE A 10 5.39 -13.05 -8.09
CA ILE A 10 6.06 -11.80 -7.70
C ILE A 10 5.40 -11.22 -6.44
N VAL A 11 4.07 -11.10 -6.43
CA VAL A 11 3.30 -10.56 -5.30
C VAL A 11 3.46 -11.41 -4.04
N ASP A 12 3.29 -12.73 -4.13
CA ASP A 12 3.42 -13.62 -2.97
C ASP A 12 4.83 -13.59 -2.38
N ARG A 13 5.86 -13.50 -3.24
CA ARG A 13 7.23 -13.37 -2.74
C ARG A 13 7.52 -11.98 -2.13
N ALA A 14 6.94 -10.91 -2.65
CA ALA A 14 7.04 -9.59 -2.03
C ALA A 14 6.42 -9.62 -0.63
N ARG A 15 5.24 -10.23 -0.50
CA ARG A 15 4.57 -10.45 0.78
C ARG A 15 5.42 -11.27 1.76
N ASP A 16 6.07 -12.32 1.28
CA ASP A 16 6.93 -13.17 2.10
C ASP A 16 8.20 -12.42 2.55
N ASP A 17 8.83 -11.63 1.68
CA ASP A 17 9.99 -10.79 2.03
C ASP A 17 9.65 -9.73 3.07
N ALA A 18 8.43 -9.18 3.03
CA ALA A 18 7.91 -8.23 4.01
C ALA A 18 7.62 -8.87 5.39
N GLY A 19 7.83 -10.19 5.55
CA GLY A 19 7.65 -10.89 6.82
C GLY A 19 6.19 -11.13 7.22
N VAL A 20 5.23 -10.82 6.34
CA VAL A 20 3.78 -10.97 6.58
C VAL A 20 3.38 -12.41 6.86
N ALA A 21 4.12 -13.40 6.35
CA ALA A 21 3.88 -14.81 6.66
C ALA A 21 3.97 -15.13 8.17
N THR A 22 4.68 -14.30 8.94
CA THR A 22 4.96 -14.49 10.36
C THR A 22 4.51 -13.32 11.25
N GLY A 23 4.09 -12.21 10.65
CA GLY A 23 3.80 -10.95 11.32
C GLY A 23 2.46 -10.33 10.91
N PRO A 24 2.08 -9.18 11.50
CA PRO A 24 0.94 -8.41 11.03
C PRO A 24 1.16 -7.98 9.58
N PHE A 25 0.08 -7.77 8.84
CA PHE A 25 0.19 -7.19 7.50
C PHE A 25 0.67 -5.75 7.63
N ASP A 26 1.77 -5.45 6.94
CA ASP A 26 2.35 -4.13 6.79
C ASP A 26 2.33 -3.81 5.30
N ASP A 27 1.36 -3.00 4.88
CA ASP A 27 1.12 -2.70 3.48
C ASP A 27 2.29 -1.97 2.84
N ALA A 28 2.94 -1.07 3.59
CA ALA A 28 4.10 -0.32 3.14
C ALA A 28 5.30 -1.25 2.91
N ALA A 29 5.57 -2.18 3.83
CA ALA A 29 6.64 -3.16 3.67
C ALA A 29 6.40 -4.09 2.46
N VAL A 30 5.14 -4.48 2.21
CA VAL A 30 4.78 -5.29 1.03
C VAL A 30 4.97 -4.49 -0.27
N ALA A 31 4.54 -3.23 -0.30
CA ALA A 31 4.75 -2.34 -1.44
C ALA A 31 6.24 -2.15 -1.75
N GLU A 32 7.05 -1.94 -0.71
CA GLU A 32 8.51 -1.82 -0.82
C GLU A 32 9.15 -3.08 -1.40
N ALA A 33 8.82 -4.24 -0.86
CA ALA A 33 9.32 -5.51 -1.35
C ALA A 33 8.86 -5.78 -2.79
N LEU A 34 7.65 -5.33 -3.16
CA LEU A 34 7.15 -5.45 -4.53
C LEU A 34 7.97 -4.60 -5.49
N VAL A 35 8.18 -3.32 -5.19
CA VAL A 35 9.03 -2.42 -5.98
C VAL A 35 10.43 -3.02 -6.15
N ALA A 36 11.03 -3.50 -5.05
CA ALA A 36 12.36 -4.14 -5.08
C ALA A 36 12.44 -5.30 -6.09
N ARG A 37 11.39 -6.13 -6.14
CA ARG A 37 11.30 -7.26 -7.06
C ARG A 37 11.09 -6.80 -8.49
N LEU A 38 10.20 -5.83 -8.72
CA LEU A 38 9.93 -5.28 -10.05
C LEU A 38 11.18 -4.61 -10.66
N MET A 39 12.03 -3.97 -9.85
CA MET A 39 13.30 -3.40 -10.32
C MET A 39 14.31 -4.45 -10.85
N THR A 40 14.06 -5.74 -10.62
CA THR A 40 14.88 -6.83 -11.19
C THR A 40 14.40 -7.31 -12.56
N LEU A 41 13.24 -6.80 -13.01
CA LEU A 41 12.62 -7.15 -14.29
C LEU A 41 13.00 -6.14 -15.39
N SER A 42 12.74 -6.51 -16.64
CA SER A 42 12.83 -5.58 -17.76
C SER A 42 11.68 -4.58 -17.77
N ARG A 43 11.85 -3.47 -18.49
CA ARG A 43 10.80 -2.44 -18.68
C ARG A 43 9.49 -3.05 -19.18
N ASP A 44 9.55 -3.92 -20.18
CA ASP A 44 8.36 -4.57 -20.74
C ASP A 44 7.66 -5.47 -19.72
N GLU A 45 8.42 -6.20 -18.90
CA GLU A 45 7.86 -7.05 -17.84
C GLU A 45 7.21 -6.25 -16.71
N ILE A 46 7.73 -5.06 -16.38
CA ILE A 46 7.10 -4.16 -15.41
C ILE A 46 5.76 -3.65 -15.94
N LEU A 47 5.69 -3.29 -17.24
CA LEU A 47 4.44 -2.86 -17.89
C LEU A 47 3.43 -4.02 -17.94
N ASP A 48 3.87 -5.23 -18.28
CA ASP A 48 3.01 -6.42 -18.29
C ASP A 48 2.50 -6.77 -16.87
N PHE A 49 3.31 -6.50 -15.83
CA PHE A 49 2.88 -6.64 -14.44
C PHE A 49 1.80 -5.62 -14.08
N ASP A 50 1.94 -4.37 -14.52
CA ASP A 50 0.95 -3.30 -14.30
C ASP A 50 -0.39 -3.63 -14.95
N ASP A 51 -0.38 -4.11 -16.20
CA ASP A 51 -1.57 -4.57 -16.92
C ASP A 51 -2.32 -5.64 -16.09
N LEU A 52 -1.60 -6.65 -15.60
CA LEU A 52 -2.19 -7.73 -14.77
C LEU A 52 -2.68 -7.23 -13.40
N LEU A 53 -1.98 -6.28 -12.78
CA LEU A 53 -2.44 -5.64 -11.54
C LEU A 53 -3.79 -4.94 -11.78
N GLY A 54 -3.88 -4.17 -12.87
CA GLY A 54 -5.11 -3.50 -13.30
C GLY A 54 -6.27 -4.49 -13.54
N GLU A 55 -6.02 -5.59 -14.24
CA GLU A 55 -7.02 -6.64 -14.47
C GLU A 55 -7.53 -7.26 -13.17
N VAL A 56 -6.64 -7.54 -12.21
CA VAL A 56 -7.02 -8.11 -10.90
C VAL A 56 -7.82 -7.10 -10.08
N ILE A 57 -7.41 -5.84 -10.05
CA ILE A 57 -8.14 -4.75 -9.36
C ILE A 57 -9.53 -4.54 -9.96
N ALA A 58 -9.64 -4.57 -11.29
CA ALA A 58 -10.91 -4.46 -12.00
C ALA A 58 -11.84 -5.63 -11.65
N ARG A 59 -11.31 -6.85 -11.51
CA ARG A 59 -12.10 -8.02 -11.06
C ARG A 59 -12.55 -7.93 -9.60
N LEU A 60 -11.81 -7.20 -8.76
CA LEU A 60 -12.20 -6.91 -7.38
C LEU A 60 -13.21 -5.76 -7.28
N ASP A 61 -13.52 -5.08 -8.39
CA ASP A 61 -14.51 -4.00 -8.47
C ASP A 61 -15.95 -4.53 -8.44
N THR A 62 -16.34 -5.06 -7.28
CA THR A 62 -17.67 -5.62 -7.05
C THR A 62 -18.35 -4.92 -5.89
N TRP A 63 -19.68 -4.93 -5.94
CA TRP A 63 -20.53 -4.42 -4.86
C TRP A 63 -20.13 -5.02 -3.50
N GLU A 64 -19.91 -6.34 -3.43
CA GLU A 64 -19.53 -7.01 -2.21
C GLU A 64 -18.19 -6.55 -1.64
N VAL A 65 -17.16 -6.41 -2.48
CA VAL A 65 -15.83 -6.00 -2.00
C VAL A 65 -15.86 -4.56 -1.52
N ALA A 66 -16.66 -3.69 -2.15
CA ALA A 66 -16.84 -2.33 -1.68
C ALA A 66 -17.63 -2.25 -0.36
N VAL A 67 -18.69 -3.05 -0.19
CA VAL A 67 -19.37 -3.14 1.10
C VAL A 67 -18.44 -3.71 2.17
N ALA A 68 -17.61 -4.71 1.83
CA ALA A 68 -16.59 -5.22 2.73
C ALA A 68 -15.60 -4.11 3.14
N CYS A 69 -15.13 -3.31 2.19
CA CYS A 69 -14.32 -2.11 2.46
C CYS A 69 -15.03 -1.24 3.50
N GLN A 70 -16.27 -0.81 3.24
CA GLN A 70 -17.04 0.05 4.13
C GLN A 70 -17.22 -0.53 5.55
N LEU A 71 -17.47 -1.83 5.68
CA LEU A 71 -17.63 -2.49 7.00
C LEU A 71 -16.31 -2.56 7.77
N ILE A 72 -15.23 -2.98 7.10
CA ILE A 72 -13.89 -3.14 7.70
C ILE A 72 -13.33 -1.78 8.12
N THR A 73 -13.45 -0.79 7.25
CA THR A 73 -12.76 0.48 7.39
C THR A 73 -13.66 1.53 8.01
N GLY A 74 -14.97 1.36 7.98
CA GLY A 74 -15.96 2.38 8.35
C GLY A 74 -16.02 3.56 7.37
N TYR A 75 -15.37 3.47 6.21
CA TYR A 75 -15.27 4.57 5.25
C TYR A 75 -15.18 4.04 3.81
N ILE A 76 -15.80 4.76 2.88
CA ILE A 76 -15.63 4.45 1.45
C ILE A 76 -15.63 5.74 0.63
N SER A 77 -14.74 5.76 -0.35
CA SER A 77 -14.61 6.72 -1.45
C SER A 77 -13.95 5.98 -2.62
N ASP A 78 -13.96 6.58 -3.81
CA ASP A 78 -13.31 5.99 -4.99
C ASP A 78 -11.80 5.73 -4.72
N ASP A 79 -11.10 6.68 -4.09
CA ASP A 79 -9.67 6.54 -3.74
C ASP A 79 -9.45 5.47 -2.67
N ALA A 80 -10.27 5.48 -1.62
CA ALA A 80 -10.18 4.51 -0.53
C ALA A 80 -10.45 3.09 -1.04
N PHE A 81 -11.40 2.93 -1.95
CA PHE A 81 -11.74 1.64 -2.51
C PHE A 81 -10.66 1.13 -3.47
N SER A 82 -10.04 2.00 -4.25
CA SER A 82 -8.88 1.64 -5.08
C SER A 82 -7.70 1.18 -4.21
N SER A 83 -7.37 1.94 -3.16
CA SER A 83 -6.32 1.58 -2.21
C SER A 83 -6.62 0.28 -1.45
N PHE A 84 -7.89 0.06 -1.07
CA PHE A 84 -8.33 -1.18 -0.43
C PHE A 84 -8.11 -2.40 -1.32
N ARG A 85 -8.53 -2.33 -2.59
CA ARG A 85 -8.35 -3.43 -3.55
C ARG A 85 -6.88 -3.75 -3.79
N ALA A 86 -6.02 -2.74 -3.86
CA ALA A 86 -4.58 -2.95 -3.94
C ALA A 86 -4.01 -3.65 -2.70
N GLY A 87 -4.44 -3.26 -1.49
CA GLY A 87 -4.06 -3.98 -0.28
C GLY A 87 -4.53 -5.43 -0.26
N LEU A 88 -5.73 -5.74 -0.79
CA LEU A 88 -6.20 -7.12 -0.97
C LEU A 88 -5.28 -7.92 -1.91
N VAL A 89 -4.78 -7.30 -2.98
CA VAL A 89 -3.76 -7.92 -3.85
C VAL A 89 -2.47 -8.20 -3.07
N GLY A 90 -2.05 -7.27 -2.20
CA GLY A 90 -0.90 -7.45 -1.31
C GLY A 90 -1.02 -8.62 -0.32
N LEU A 91 -2.25 -9.04 0.01
CA LEU A 91 -2.49 -10.28 0.78
C LEU A 91 -2.15 -11.55 -0.02
N GLY A 92 -2.03 -11.42 -1.34
CA GLY A 92 -1.55 -12.41 -2.29
C GLY A 92 -2.60 -13.36 -2.84
N ARG A 93 -2.14 -14.30 -3.68
CA ARG A 93 -3.00 -15.04 -4.62
C ARG A 93 -4.14 -15.77 -3.95
N ARG A 94 -3.82 -16.55 -2.92
CA ARG A 94 -4.79 -17.40 -2.22
C ARG A 94 -5.96 -16.58 -1.66
N THR A 95 -5.67 -15.41 -1.09
CA THR A 95 -6.70 -14.55 -0.50
C THR A 95 -7.58 -13.95 -1.59
N VAL A 96 -6.98 -13.46 -2.67
CA VAL A 96 -7.75 -12.90 -3.80
C VAL A 96 -8.62 -13.95 -4.49
N GLU A 97 -8.10 -15.17 -4.71
CA GLU A 97 -8.89 -16.28 -5.26
C GLU A 97 -10.07 -16.68 -4.35
N GLN A 98 -9.89 -16.61 -3.02
CA GLN A 98 -10.98 -16.83 -2.07
C GLN A 98 -12.03 -15.73 -2.14
N ILE A 99 -11.62 -14.48 -2.28
CA ILE A 99 -12.54 -13.34 -2.43
C ILE A 99 -13.35 -13.46 -3.72
N PHE A 100 -12.73 -13.87 -4.83
CA PHE A 100 -13.44 -14.09 -6.09
C PHE A 100 -14.51 -15.19 -5.99
N ALA A 101 -14.28 -16.22 -5.18
CA ALA A 101 -15.25 -17.28 -4.96
C ALA A 101 -16.33 -16.89 -3.93
N ASP A 102 -15.94 -16.15 -2.90
CA ASP A 102 -16.75 -15.83 -1.73
C ASP A 102 -16.20 -14.57 -1.03
N PRO A 103 -16.69 -13.37 -1.36
CA PRO A 103 -16.20 -12.12 -0.75
C PRO A 103 -16.36 -12.06 0.78
N ASP A 104 -17.34 -12.77 1.34
CA ASP A 104 -17.59 -12.83 2.78
C ASP A 104 -16.50 -13.66 3.51
N SER A 105 -15.62 -14.35 2.77
CA SER A 105 -14.45 -15.04 3.32
C SER A 105 -13.45 -14.11 4.02
N LEU A 106 -13.46 -12.82 3.67
CA LEU A 106 -12.67 -11.78 4.36
C LEU A 106 -12.92 -11.76 5.87
N ALA A 107 -14.11 -12.11 6.34
CA ALA A 107 -14.41 -12.20 7.77
C ALA A 107 -13.50 -13.20 8.54
N GLY A 108 -12.95 -14.19 7.84
CA GLY A 108 -12.02 -15.16 8.41
C GLY A 108 -10.55 -14.80 8.23
N HIS A 109 -10.23 -13.70 7.54
CA HIS A 109 -8.84 -13.34 7.27
C HIS A 109 -8.19 -12.75 8.54
N PRO A 110 -6.95 -13.18 8.91
CA PRO A 110 -6.30 -12.72 10.15
C PRO A 110 -6.23 -11.19 10.31
N VAL A 111 -5.92 -10.46 9.23
CA VAL A 111 -5.87 -8.99 9.24
C VAL A 111 -7.22 -8.38 9.55
N VAL A 112 -8.31 -8.92 8.99
CA VAL A 112 -9.66 -8.41 9.22
C VAL A 112 -10.11 -8.70 10.66
N ILE A 113 -9.74 -9.86 11.19
CA ILE A 113 -9.96 -10.20 12.60
C ILE A 113 -9.17 -9.25 13.52
N ASP A 114 -7.90 -8.99 13.22
CA ASP A 114 -7.07 -8.04 13.98
C ASP A 114 -7.65 -6.62 13.96
N ILE A 115 -8.14 -6.14 12.81
CA ILE A 115 -8.87 -4.87 12.69
C ILE A 115 -10.13 -4.90 13.57
N ALA A 116 -10.95 -5.94 13.44
CA ALA A 116 -12.18 -6.10 14.20
C ALA A 116 -11.95 -6.26 15.71
N GLU A 117 -10.75 -6.61 16.15
CA GLU A 117 -10.40 -6.72 17.57
C GLU A 117 -9.55 -5.53 18.05
N GLY A 118 -9.32 -4.52 17.20
CA GLY A 118 -8.56 -3.32 17.54
C GLY A 118 -7.06 -3.56 17.73
N ARG A 119 -6.53 -4.68 17.22
CA ARG A 119 -5.10 -5.01 17.24
C ARG A 119 -4.33 -4.45 16.04
N CYS A 120 -5.06 -3.94 15.05
CA CYS A 120 -4.53 -3.35 13.83
C CYS A 120 -5.36 -2.12 13.45
N GLU A 121 -4.76 -1.18 12.74
CA GLU A 121 -5.47 0.00 12.26
C GLU A 121 -6.52 -0.37 11.22
N ARG A 122 -7.67 0.33 11.24
CA ARG A 122 -8.77 0.09 10.28
C ARG A 122 -8.32 0.19 8.82
N MET A 123 -7.31 1.02 8.55
CA MET A 123 -6.78 1.29 7.20
C MET A 123 -5.63 0.35 6.82
N ALA A 124 -5.33 -0.69 7.61
CA ALA A 124 -4.19 -1.55 7.32
C ALA A 124 -4.28 -2.30 5.98
N LEU A 125 -5.46 -2.35 5.36
CA LEU A 125 -5.65 -2.89 4.01
C LEU A 125 -5.64 -1.80 2.92
N TYR A 126 -5.33 -0.55 3.24
CA TYR A 126 -5.24 0.53 2.25
C TYR A 126 -3.78 0.68 1.82
N SER A 127 -3.48 0.19 0.62
CA SER A 127 -2.13 0.28 0.05
C SER A 127 -2.17 1.04 -1.27
N GLU A 128 -2.10 2.37 -1.18
CA GLU A 128 -1.91 3.21 -2.36
C GLU A 128 -0.54 2.95 -3.00
N ASP A 129 0.49 2.69 -2.20
CA ASP A 129 1.85 2.45 -2.68
C ASP A 129 1.94 1.18 -3.55
N LEU A 130 1.10 0.17 -3.31
CA LEU A 130 0.99 -1.00 -4.18
C LEU A 130 0.45 -0.67 -5.58
N LEU A 131 -0.43 0.34 -5.71
CA LEU A 131 -0.93 0.79 -7.02
C LEU A 131 0.19 1.41 -7.85
N PHE A 132 1.12 2.11 -7.19
CA PHE A 132 2.21 2.81 -7.87
C PHE A 132 3.48 1.96 -8.02
N ALA A 133 3.49 0.73 -7.50
CA ALA A 133 4.69 -0.10 -7.43
C ALA A 133 5.38 -0.31 -8.80
N ALA A 134 4.60 -0.50 -9.87
CA ALA A 134 5.14 -0.62 -11.23
C ALA A 134 5.81 0.67 -11.70
N SER A 135 5.11 1.80 -11.61
CA SER A 135 5.67 3.12 -11.95
C SER A 135 6.92 3.48 -11.14
N SER A 136 6.92 3.21 -9.82
CA SER A 136 8.07 3.45 -8.94
C SER A 136 9.28 2.57 -9.32
N ALA A 137 9.05 1.29 -9.62
CA ALA A 137 10.11 0.40 -10.06
C ALA A 137 10.68 0.81 -11.43
N PHE A 138 9.81 1.22 -12.36
CA PHE A 138 10.18 1.68 -13.69
C PHE A 138 11.05 2.94 -13.64
N ALA A 139 10.66 3.91 -12.81
CA ALA A 139 11.47 5.11 -12.56
C ALA A 139 12.84 4.72 -11.98
N GLY A 140 12.87 3.79 -11.01
CA GLY A 140 14.10 3.29 -10.40
C GLY A 140 15.10 2.69 -11.40
N ILE A 141 14.63 1.93 -12.39
CA ILE A 141 15.50 1.36 -13.44
C ILE A 141 15.77 2.34 -14.60
N SER A 142 15.09 3.48 -14.62
CA SER A 142 15.22 4.52 -15.65
C SER A 142 16.04 5.73 -15.17
N GLY A 143 16.79 5.58 -14.07
CA GLY A 143 17.62 6.65 -13.53
C GLY A 143 16.84 7.72 -12.77
N GLY A 144 15.65 7.38 -12.27
CA GLY A 144 14.79 8.30 -11.50
C GLY A 144 13.83 9.13 -12.36
N ASP A 145 13.69 8.82 -13.65
CA ASP A 145 12.70 9.46 -14.52
C ASP A 145 11.29 8.95 -14.21
N GLU A 146 10.49 9.79 -13.55
CA GLU A 146 9.11 9.48 -13.16
C GLU A 146 8.14 9.48 -14.35
N ASP A 147 8.46 10.19 -15.44
CA ASP A 147 7.62 10.28 -16.64
C ASP A 147 7.85 9.07 -17.58
N ALA A 148 9.03 8.44 -17.51
CA ALA A 148 9.42 7.32 -18.38
C ALA A 148 8.42 6.15 -18.38
N PHE A 149 7.72 5.91 -17.28
CA PHE A 149 6.70 4.86 -17.20
C PHE A 149 5.48 5.19 -18.08
N TRP A 150 4.96 6.41 -17.95
CA TRP A 150 3.78 6.87 -18.69
C TRP A 150 4.09 7.00 -20.19
N GLU A 151 5.27 7.52 -20.54
CA GLU A 151 5.73 7.55 -21.93
C GLU A 151 5.81 6.14 -22.55
N ALA A 152 6.28 5.16 -21.77
CA ALA A 152 6.37 3.78 -22.23
C ALA A 152 4.99 3.13 -22.38
N LEU A 153 4.04 3.43 -21.48
CA LEU A 153 2.64 2.99 -21.63
C LEU A 153 1.98 3.60 -22.88
N ASP A 154 2.10 4.92 -23.09
CA ASP A 154 1.52 5.62 -24.24
C ASP A 154 2.10 5.11 -25.59
N ALA A 155 3.35 4.65 -25.57
CA ALA A 155 4.01 4.08 -26.75
C ALA A 155 3.60 2.63 -27.05
N ARG A 156 2.90 1.93 -26.13
CA ARG A 156 2.45 0.55 -26.37
C ARG A 156 1.37 0.54 -27.46
N PRO A 157 1.43 -0.38 -28.43
CA PRO A 157 0.35 -0.53 -29.40
C PRO A 157 -0.95 -0.92 -28.70
N GLU A 158 -2.07 -0.28 -29.05
CA GLU A 158 -3.41 -0.43 -28.44
C GLU A 158 -3.91 -1.91 -28.33
N SER A 159 -3.28 -2.85 -29.02
CA SER A 159 -3.60 -4.29 -28.95
C SER A 159 -3.06 -5.01 -27.70
N ALA A 160 -2.25 -4.35 -26.87
CA ALA A 160 -1.81 -4.89 -25.58
C ALA A 160 -2.87 -4.61 -24.51
N GLY A 161 -4.01 -5.33 -24.59
CA GLY A 161 -4.74 -5.73 -23.39
C GLY A 161 -5.39 -4.67 -22.50
N SER A 162 -5.71 -3.45 -22.95
CA SER A 162 -6.71 -2.64 -22.22
C SER A 162 -8.10 -3.14 -22.58
N GLY A 163 -8.48 -4.30 -22.05
CA GLY A 163 -9.87 -4.74 -22.08
C GLY A 163 -10.73 -3.57 -21.58
N GLU A 164 -11.72 -3.17 -22.38
CA GLU A 164 -12.61 -2.05 -22.03
C GLU A 164 -13.24 -2.35 -20.65
N VAL A 165 -12.68 -1.75 -19.60
CA VAL A 165 -13.26 -1.82 -18.25
C VAL A 165 -14.43 -0.87 -18.29
N LEU A 166 -15.57 -1.39 -18.74
CA LEU A 166 -16.84 -0.69 -18.59
C LEU A 166 -16.95 -0.35 -17.10
N PRO A 167 -17.11 0.93 -16.74
CA PRO A 167 -17.27 1.29 -15.34
C PRO A 167 -18.47 0.49 -14.81
N PRO A 168 -18.37 -0.05 -13.59
CA PRO A 168 -19.47 -0.80 -13.01
C PRO A 168 -20.75 0.06 -13.09
N ASP A 169 -21.86 -0.60 -13.38
CA ASP A 169 -23.19 0.02 -13.42
C ASP A 169 -23.65 0.56 -12.05
N TRP A 170 -22.85 0.27 -11.03
CA TRP A 170 -23.02 0.66 -9.64
C TRP A 170 -21.74 1.34 -9.11
N LYS A 171 -21.91 2.32 -8.21
CA LYS A 171 -20.81 3.01 -7.51
C LYS A 171 -20.95 2.87 -5.99
N PRO A 172 -19.83 2.77 -5.25
CA PRO A 172 -19.87 2.68 -3.80
C PRO A 172 -20.47 3.92 -3.15
N GLY A 173 -21.42 3.73 -2.24
CA GLY A 173 -22.05 4.77 -1.46
C GLY A 173 -22.34 4.35 -0.02
N ALA A 174 -22.55 5.33 0.86
CA ALA A 174 -22.73 5.07 2.29
C ALA A 174 -23.95 4.18 2.62
N GLY A 175 -24.96 4.12 1.74
CA GLY A 175 -26.16 3.30 1.91
C GLY A 175 -26.02 1.83 1.50
N ASP A 176 -24.90 1.42 0.90
CA ASP A 176 -24.74 0.04 0.42
C ASP A 176 -24.58 -0.98 1.55
N ALA A 177 -24.01 -0.56 2.68
CA ALA A 177 -23.86 -1.42 3.86
C ALA A 177 -25.20 -1.99 4.38
N GLU A 178 -26.34 -1.36 4.11
CA GLU A 178 -27.64 -1.84 4.60
C GLU A 178 -28.05 -3.21 4.04
N ARG A 179 -27.56 -3.58 2.85
CA ARG A 179 -27.83 -4.89 2.22
C ARG A 179 -26.76 -5.94 2.54
N ALA A 180 -25.73 -5.57 3.31
CA ALA A 180 -24.66 -6.48 3.70
C ALA A 180 -25.13 -7.77 4.41
N PRO A 181 -26.16 -7.78 5.28
CA PRO A 181 -26.58 -9.01 5.96
C PRO A 181 -26.98 -10.14 5.01
N GLU A 182 -27.43 -9.82 3.80
CA GLU A 182 -27.89 -10.82 2.80
C GLU A 182 -26.74 -11.49 2.05
N ARG A 183 -25.65 -10.75 1.79
CA ARG A 183 -24.55 -11.18 0.91
C ARG A 183 -23.21 -11.34 1.63
N LEU A 184 -23.03 -10.67 2.76
CA LEU A 184 -21.82 -10.66 3.59
C LEU A 184 -22.15 -10.91 5.08
N PRO A 185 -22.85 -12.01 5.41
CA PRO A 185 -23.36 -12.24 6.77
C PRO A 185 -22.25 -12.40 7.82
N ARG A 186 -21.08 -12.98 7.48
CA ARG A 186 -19.98 -13.14 8.44
C ARG A 186 -19.27 -11.82 8.71
N LEU A 187 -18.99 -11.04 7.66
CA LEU A 187 -18.40 -9.70 7.81
C LEU A 187 -19.34 -8.80 8.61
N TRP A 188 -20.63 -8.83 8.32
CA TRP A 188 -21.63 -8.08 9.10
C TRP A 188 -21.63 -8.45 10.58
N ALA A 189 -21.59 -9.75 10.90
CA ALA A 189 -21.57 -10.21 12.28
C ALA A 189 -20.30 -9.78 13.03
N LEU A 190 -19.16 -9.78 12.34
CA LEU A 190 -17.86 -9.37 12.88
C LEU A 190 -17.75 -7.84 13.06
N LEU A 191 -18.26 -7.09 12.08
CA LEU A 191 -18.13 -5.64 11.93
C LEU A 191 -19.49 -5.02 11.56
N PRO A 192 -20.45 -4.95 12.50
CA PRO A 192 -21.78 -4.40 12.22
C PRO A 192 -21.71 -2.89 11.93
N PRO A 193 -22.65 -2.32 11.16
CA PRO A 193 -22.66 -0.88 10.90
C PRO A 193 -22.73 -0.09 12.18
N GLY A 194 -21.92 0.98 12.23
CA GLY A 194 -21.78 1.78 13.44
C GLY A 194 -20.82 1.19 14.48
N ARG A 195 -20.15 0.06 14.20
CA ARG A 195 -18.96 -0.39 14.96
C ARG A 195 -17.98 0.75 15.21
N TRP A 196 -17.83 1.59 14.19
CA TRP A 196 -16.93 2.74 14.16
C TRP A 196 -17.63 4.08 14.45
N ALA A 197 -18.91 4.10 14.87
CA ALA A 197 -19.71 5.33 14.98
C ALA A 197 -19.18 6.32 16.02
N SER A 198 -18.49 5.83 17.07
CA SER A 198 -17.86 6.65 18.10
C SER A 198 -16.43 7.07 17.73
N GLU A 199 -15.88 6.54 16.64
CA GLU A 199 -14.52 6.84 16.21
C GLU A 199 -14.54 7.89 15.10
N PRO A 200 -13.58 8.84 15.10
CA PRO A 200 -13.43 9.77 14.00
C PRO A 200 -13.19 9.04 12.68
N ARG A 201 -13.49 9.73 11.57
CA ARG A 201 -13.18 9.22 10.23
C ARG A 201 -11.69 8.86 10.18
N PRO A 202 -11.34 7.67 9.70
CA PRO A 202 -9.95 7.26 9.63
C PRO A 202 -9.28 8.17 8.60
N ALA A 203 -8.26 8.88 9.04
CA ALA A 203 -7.28 9.46 8.15
C ALA A 203 -6.14 8.46 8.07
N LYS A 204 -5.61 8.17 6.87
CA LYS A 204 -4.23 7.65 6.79
C LYS A 204 -3.41 8.64 7.61
N ALA A 205 -2.65 8.17 8.60
CA ALA A 205 -1.83 9.05 9.41
C ALA A 205 -0.78 9.66 8.47
N VAL A 206 -1.13 10.79 7.83
CA VAL A 206 -0.15 11.65 7.19
C VAL A 206 0.72 12.08 8.34
N PRO A 207 2.01 11.72 8.39
CA PRO A 207 2.89 12.30 9.36
C PRO A 207 2.80 13.80 9.12
N GLN A 208 2.19 14.54 10.06
CA GLN A 208 2.13 15.98 9.94
C GLN A 208 3.59 16.43 9.87
N ALA A 209 3.98 16.87 8.67
CA ALA A 209 5.18 17.66 8.49
C ALA A 209 4.95 18.90 9.34
N ASP A 210 5.68 19.04 10.44
CA ASP A 210 5.86 20.36 11.00
C ASP A 210 6.72 21.13 9.99
N PRO A 211 6.20 22.18 9.32
CA PRO A 211 6.93 22.93 8.31
C PRO A 211 8.14 23.70 8.88
N HIS A 212 8.40 23.60 10.19
CA HIS A 212 9.53 24.24 10.87
C HIS A 212 10.61 23.28 11.39
N GLU A 213 10.50 21.98 11.11
CA GLU A 213 11.54 21.02 11.49
C GLU A 213 12.64 20.93 10.42
N GLY A 214 13.78 21.57 10.70
CA GLY A 214 14.97 21.50 9.85
C GLY A 214 15.80 20.23 10.06
N CYS A 215 16.65 19.92 9.10
CA CYS A 215 17.58 18.80 9.17
C CYS A 215 18.47 18.90 10.42
N PRO A 216 18.55 17.88 11.28
CA PRO A 216 19.39 17.89 12.48
C PRO A 216 20.89 18.01 12.20
N LEU A 217 21.31 17.73 10.96
CA LEU A 217 22.72 17.73 10.55
C LEU A 217 23.18 19.09 10.03
N CYS A 218 22.38 19.75 9.21
CA CYS A 218 22.77 21.00 8.54
C CYS A 218 21.81 22.18 8.79
N GLY A 219 20.69 21.96 9.48
CA GLY A 219 19.63 22.95 9.66
C GLY A 219 18.80 23.25 8.40
N GLY A 220 19.04 22.50 7.32
CA GLY A 220 18.41 22.66 6.02
C GLY A 220 16.97 22.17 5.95
N GLU A 221 16.31 22.38 4.83
CA GLU A 221 14.92 21.97 4.62
C GLU A 221 14.80 20.45 4.42
N LEU A 222 13.79 19.84 5.03
CA LEU A 222 13.44 18.44 4.82
C LEU A 222 12.35 18.32 3.75
N SER A 223 12.44 17.30 2.90
CA SER A 223 11.44 17.05 1.86
C SER A 223 10.03 16.92 2.46
N ALA A 224 9.04 17.45 1.73
CA ALA A 224 7.63 17.25 2.08
C ALA A 224 7.21 15.78 1.97
N GLN A 225 7.82 15.03 1.05
CA GLN A 225 7.68 13.58 0.95
C GLN A 225 8.41 12.90 2.12
N SER A 226 7.76 11.89 2.71
CA SER A 226 8.30 11.07 3.78
C SER A 226 7.99 9.60 3.53
N VAL A 227 8.88 8.71 3.94
CA VAL A 227 8.64 7.26 3.92
C VAL A 227 8.40 6.80 5.35
N GLY A 228 7.31 6.09 5.58
CA GLY A 228 7.01 5.47 6.87
C GLY A 228 7.43 4.00 6.86
N SER A 229 7.95 3.50 7.96
CA SER A 229 8.12 2.06 8.20
C SER A 229 7.51 1.72 9.55
N SER A 230 6.76 0.62 9.63
CA SER A 230 6.40 0.02 10.90
C SER A 230 7.06 -1.35 11.03
N SER A 231 7.45 -1.72 12.24
CA SER A 231 7.98 -3.05 12.53
C SER A 231 7.61 -3.45 13.93
N ARG A 232 7.26 -4.73 14.14
CA ARG A 232 6.97 -5.24 15.47
C ARG A 232 8.26 -5.70 16.14
N ARG A 233 8.50 -5.25 17.37
CA ARG A 233 9.62 -5.69 18.20
C ARG A 233 9.30 -7.00 18.89
N ASP A 234 10.35 -7.68 19.38
CA ASP A 234 10.23 -8.95 20.12
C ASP A 234 9.34 -8.86 21.37
N ASP A 235 9.23 -7.66 21.96
CA ASP A 235 8.35 -7.37 23.10
C ASP A 235 6.87 -7.12 22.71
N GLY A 236 6.54 -7.27 21.42
CA GLY A 236 5.20 -7.09 20.86
C GLY A 236 4.82 -5.64 20.56
N THR A 237 5.67 -4.66 20.92
CA THR A 237 5.44 -3.25 20.62
C THR A 237 5.70 -2.95 19.14
N ILE A 238 4.97 -1.98 18.59
CA ILE A 238 5.17 -1.52 17.22
C ILE A 238 6.14 -0.34 17.24
N LEU A 239 7.23 -0.47 16.51
CA LEU A 239 8.16 0.59 16.19
C LEU A 239 7.75 1.21 14.85
N THR A 240 7.17 2.40 14.89
CA THR A 240 6.92 3.20 13.69
C THR A 240 8.05 4.22 13.54
N ARG A 241 8.67 4.24 12.37
CA ARG A 241 9.71 5.17 11.93
C ARG A 241 9.21 5.99 10.76
N GLU A 242 9.73 7.19 10.62
CA GLU A 242 9.53 8.05 9.46
C GLU A 242 10.89 8.52 8.98
N PHE A 243 11.10 8.51 7.67
CA PHE A 243 12.31 8.92 7.00
C PHE A 243 12.02 10.08 6.05
N ARG A 244 12.92 11.07 6.02
CA ARG A 244 12.88 12.19 5.06
C ARG A 244 14.27 12.49 4.55
N ARG A 245 14.34 13.06 3.34
CA ARG A 245 15.59 13.54 2.77
C ARG A 245 15.75 15.03 3.05
N CYS A 246 16.96 15.45 3.43
CA CYS A 246 17.30 16.87 3.45
C CYS A 246 17.61 17.37 2.04
N LEU A 247 16.98 18.47 1.64
CA LEU A 247 17.17 19.09 0.32
C LEU A 247 18.55 19.76 0.18
N ASP A 248 19.16 20.18 1.29
CA ASP A 248 20.47 20.85 1.28
C ASP A 248 21.66 19.88 1.35
N CYS A 249 21.67 18.96 2.32
CA CYS A 249 22.80 18.04 2.52
C CYS A 249 22.57 16.65 1.90
N SER A 250 21.39 16.40 1.30
CA SER A 250 20.99 15.12 0.72
C SER A 250 20.98 13.91 1.67
N GLN A 251 21.24 14.12 2.96
CA GLN A 251 21.19 13.05 3.96
C GLN A 251 19.75 12.63 4.25
N VAL A 252 19.56 11.35 4.55
CA VAL A 252 18.29 10.84 5.07
C VAL A 252 18.31 10.89 6.59
N VAL A 253 17.29 11.50 7.14
CA VAL A 253 17.06 11.63 8.56
C VAL A 253 15.82 10.86 8.94
N GLU A 254 15.77 10.41 10.18
CA GLU A 254 14.67 9.60 10.67
C GLU A 254 14.13 10.12 12.00
N ARG A 255 12.89 9.73 12.31
CA ARG A 255 12.33 9.86 13.64
C ARG A 255 11.48 8.65 13.97
N THR A 256 11.22 8.44 15.25
CA THR A 256 10.47 7.30 15.77
C THR A 256 9.21 7.80 16.49
N LYS A 257 8.10 7.09 16.31
CA LYS A 257 6.87 7.35 17.06
C LYS A 257 6.96 6.74 18.45
N ARG A 258 6.65 7.52 19.50
CA ARG A 258 6.52 7.06 20.89
C ARG A 258 5.18 7.50 21.46
N GLY A 259 4.30 6.52 21.70
CA GLY A 259 2.92 6.81 22.10
C GLY A 259 2.21 7.63 21.03
N ASP A 260 1.65 8.78 21.42
CA ASP A 260 0.93 9.69 20.52
C ASP A 260 1.84 10.75 19.85
N GLY A 261 3.14 10.77 20.19
CA GLY A 261 4.10 11.77 19.72
C GLY A 261 5.22 11.20 18.86
N TRP A 262 5.93 12.09 18.18
CA TRP A 262 7.15 11.77 17.42
C TRP A 262 8.39 12.28 18.17
N ASP A 263 9.45 11.47 18.16
CA ASP A 263 10.78 11.92 18.59
C ASP A 263 11.33 12.96 17.59
N ALA A 264 12.35 13.71 18.00
CA ALA A 264 13.06 14.62 17.11
C ALA A 264 13.78 13.88 15.98
N TRP A 265 13.95 14.55 14.83
CA TRP A 265 14.76 14.05 13.73
C TRP A 265 16.19 13.76 14.17
N ARG A 266 16.72 12.63 13.72
CA ARG A 266 18.10 12.20 13.94
C ARG A 266 18.72 11.66 12.66
N GLU A 267 20.04 11.55 12.65
CA GLU A 267 20.76 10.88 11.57
C GLU A 267 20.32 9.41 11.47
N THR A 268 20.15 8.94 10.24
CA THR A 268 19.80 7.53 9.99
C THR A 268 21.06 6.69 9.90
N ASP A 269 21.10 5.56 10.60
CA ASP A 269 22.23 4.63 10.50
C ASP A 269 22.23 3.97 9.11
N THR A 270 23.26 4.25 8.32
CA THR A 270 23.40 3.78 6.93
C THR A 270 23.37 2.26 6.77
N VAL A 271 23.67 1.49 7.82
CA VAL A 271 23.67 0.02 7.78
C VAL A 271 22.24 -0.56 7.81
N GLU A 272 21.27 0.16 8.38
CA GLU A 272 19.86 -0.26 8.40
C GLU A 272 19.08 0.13 7.12
N LEU A 273 19.63 1.04 6.31
CA LEU A 273 18.99 1.57 5.10
C LEU A 273 18.98 0.60 3.92
N ASP A 274 19.91 -0.36 3.88
CA ASP A 274 20.07 -1.28 2.74
C ASP A 274 18.85 -2.18 2.50
N HIS A 275 17.98 -2.32 3.51
CA HIS A 275 16.78 -3.14 3.47
C HIS A 275 15.50 -2.37 3.10
N LEU A 276 15.52 -1.03 3.07
CA LEU A 276 14.35 -0.20 2.79
C LEU A 276 14.44 0.41 1.38
N VAL A 277 13.76 -0.22 0.42
CA VAL A 277 13.82 0.17 -0.99
C VAL A 277 13.23 1.58 -1.23
N SER A 278 12.18 1.97 -0.52
CA SER A 278 11.65 3.34 -0.56
C SER A 278 12.67 4.38 -0.09
N VAL A 279 13.50 4.04 0.91
CA VAL A 279 14.57 4.94 1.36
C VAL A 279 15.70 4.99 0.34
N ARG A 280 16.01 3.89 -0.35
CA ARG A 280 16.97 3.89 -1.48
C ARG A 280 16.47 4.72 -2.66
N ILE A 281 15.16 4.67 -2.95
CA ILE A 281 14.53 5.53 -3.97
C ILE A 281 14.67 6.99 -3.57
N LEU A 282 14.29 7.36 -2.34
CA LEU A 282 14.51 8.71 -1.79
C LEU A 282 15.98 9.16 -1.90
N LEU A 283 16.94 8.27 -1.62
CA LEU A 283 18.38 8.54 -1.74
C LEU A 283 18.82 8.74 -3.20
N SER A 284 18.25 7.99 -4.14
CA SER A 284 18.63 8.01 -5.56
C SER A 284 18.04 9.20 -6.34
N ALA A 285 16.89 9.73 -5.90
CA ALA A 285 16.16 10.84 -6.53
C ALA A 285 16.89 12.20 -6.50
N GLY A 286 18.18 12.27 -6.19
CA GLY A 286 18.95 13.50 -6.39
C GLY A 286 20.45 13.28 -6.58
N LEU A 287 20.80 12.19 -7.26
CA LEU A 287 22.10 12.08 -7.93
C LEU A 287 22.09 12.69 -9.34
N GLY A 288 20.98 13.30 -9.77
CA GLY A 288 20.89 14.14 -10.96
C GLY A 288 21.07 15.61 -10.62
N SER A 289 22.31 16.11 -10.74
CA SER A 289 22.63 17.55 -10.84
C SER A 289 23.84 17.71 -11.75
#